data_AF-A0A449IED1-F1
#
_entry.id   AF-A0A449IED1-F1
#
_cell.length_a   1.000
_cell.length_b   1.000
_cell.length_c   1.000
_cell.angle_alpha   90.00
_cell.angle_beta   90.00
_cell.angle_gamma   90.00
#
_symmetry.space_group_name_H-M   'P 1'
#
loop_
_entity.id
_entity.type
_entity.pdbx_description
1 polymer ?
#
loop_
_entity_poly.entity_id
_entity_poly.type
_entity_poly.pdbx_seq_one_letter_code
_entity_poly.pdbx_strand_id
1 'polypeptide(L)' 'MSKRHPNLRLTSPRCTYCGAIWHPAEGIDALATYCPNCSDQRRAAAQDHFQLKPLSAADFVNGYLLPRRLRSAAG' A
#
# COMPACT_ATOMS: atom_id res chain seq x y z
N MET A 1 -31.28 16.53 -3.76
CA MET A 1 -30.27 17.49 -4.27
C MET A 1 -29.04 17.43 -3.37
N SER A 2 -27.93 16.90 -3.88
CA SER A 2 -26.69 16.69 -3.11
C SER A 2 -26.00 18.02 -2.84
N LYS A 3 -25.97 18.45 -1.57
CA LYS A 3 -25.27 19.65 -1.10
C LYS A 3 -23.76 19.41 -1.19
N ARG A 4 -23.12 19.77 -2.30
CA ARG A 4 -21.65 19.74 -2.41
C ARG A 4 -21.08 20.93 -1.63
N HIS A 5 -20.23 20.65 -0.63
CA HIS A 5 -19.58 21.69 0.16
C HIS A 5 -18.61 22.50 -0.72
N PRO A 6 -18.62 23.85 -0.66
CA PRO A 6 -17.83 24.72 -1.53
C PRO A 6 -16.30 24.68 -1.33
N ASN A 7 -15.82 23.95 -0.30
CA ASN A 7 -14.39 23.78 0.00
C ASN A 7 -13.78 22.49 -0.54
N LEU A 8 -14.54 21.64 -1.23
CA LEU A 8 -13.99 20.48 -1.94
C LEU A 8 -13.43 20.92 -3.31
N ARG A 9 -12.43 21.81 -3.29
CA ARG A 9 -11.46 21.81 -4.38
C ARG A 9 -10.66 20.51 -4.20
N LEU A 10 -11.15 19.40 -4.77
CA LEU A 10 -10.35 18.19 -4.95
C LEU A 10 -9.22 18.55 -5.93
N THR A 11 -8.19 19.23 -5.42
CA THR A 11 -6.89 19.24 -6.08
C THR A 11 -6.45 17.79 -6.12
N SER A 12 -6.41 17.20 -7.32
CA SER A 12 -5.96 15.83 -7.50
C SER A 12 -4.60 15.68 -6.81
N PRO A 13 -4.46 14.75 -5.85
CA PRO A 13 -3.26 14.65 -5.05
C PRO A 13 -2.07 14.27 -5.92
N ARG A 14 -0.89 14.73 -5.51
CA ARG A 14 0.37 14.41 -6.17
C ARG A 14 1.10 13.33 -5.39
N CYS A 15 1.73 12.40 -6.10
CA CYS A 15 2.61 11.42 -5.51
C CYS A 15 3.76 12.14 -4.78
N THR A 16 4.00 11.79 -3.53
CA THR A 16 5.10 12.34 -2.73
C THR A 16 6.48 11.99 -3.26
N TYR A 17 6.59 10.91 -4.05
CA TYR A 17 7.84 10.44 -4.61
C TYR A 17 8.15 11.01 -6.00
N CYS A 18 7.22 10.87 -6.96
CA CYS A 18 7.45 11.28 -8.35
C CYS A 18 6.74 12.58 -8.74
N GLY A 19 5.91 13.15 -7.87
CA GLY A 19 5.15 14.37 -8.16
C GLY A 19 3.97 14.19 -9.13
N ALA A 20 3.80 13.00 -9.72
CA ALA A 20 2.73 12.72 -10.65
C ALA A 20 1.35 12.86 -9.99
N ILE A 21 0.41 13.48 -10.70
CA ILE A 21 -0.98 13.57 -10.28
C ILE A 21 -1.62 12.20 -10.40
N TRP A 22 -2.31 11.75 -9.36
CA TRP A 22 -2.99 10.45 -9.36
C TRP A 22 -4.31 10.50 -8.60
N HIS A 23 -5.13 9.48 -8.82
CA HIS A 23 -6.46 9.38 -8.22
C HIS A 23 -6.44 8.21 -7.23
N PRO A 24 -6.34 8.47 -5.93
CA PRO A 24 -6.32 7.43 -4.90
C PRO A 24 -7.67 6.71 -4.88
N ALA A 25 -7.64 5.40 -4.63
CA ALA A 25 -8.85 4.65 -4.33
C ALA A 25 -9.46 5.10 -2.99
N GLU A 26 -10.73 4.80 -2.78
CA GLU A 26 -11.41 5.11 -1.52
C GLU A 26 -10.67 4.49 -0.33
N GLY A 27 -10.52 5.27 0.75
CA GLY A 27 -9.80 4.85 1.96
C GLY A 27 -8.28 5.00 1.90
N ILE A 28 -7.69 5.44 0.79
CA ILE A 28 -6.25 5.73 0.70
C ILE A 28 -5.98 7.18 1.10
N ASP A 29 -5.14 7.38 2.10
CA ASP A 29 -4.60 8.70 2.42
C ASP A 29 -3.52 9.10 1.40
N ALA A 30 -3.91 9.97 0.47
CA ALA A 30 -3.05 10.42 -0.61
C ALA A 30 -1.84 11.25 -0.14
N LEU A 31 -1.89 11.82 1.07
CA LEU A 31 -0.77 12.59 1.64
C LEU A 31 0.31 11.67 2.23
N ALA A 32 -0.07 10.47 2.66
CA ALA A 32 0.81 9.49 3.25
C ALA A 32 1.26 8.37 2.27
N THR A 33 0.76 8.39 1.03
CA THR A 33 0.89 7.24 0.09
C THR A 33 1.55 7.63 -1.24
N TYR A 34 2.19 6.65 -1.90
CA TYR A 34 2.74 6.77 -3.24
C TYR A 34 1.70 6.44 -4.33
N CYS A 35 1.89 6.94 -5.54
CA CYS A 35 1.09 6.47 -6.68
C CYS A 35 1.36 4.98 -6.98
N PRO A 36 0.46 4.30 -7.72
CA PRO A 36 0.53 2.85 -7.95
C PRO A 36 1.88 2.41 -8.51
N ASN A 37 2.37 3.10 -9.55
CA ASN A 37 3.65 2.78 -10.18
C ASN A 37 4.82 2.84 -9.19
N CYS A 38 4.87 3.88 -8.35
CA CYS A 38 5.94 4.03 -7.37
C CYS A 38 5.79 3.04 -6.21
N SER A 39 4.56 2.72 -5.81
CA SER A 39 4.27 1.69 -4.81
C SER A 39 4.77 0.32 -5.30
N ASP A 40 4.47 -0.05 -6.55
CA ASP A 40 4.86 -1.32 -7.14
C ASP A 40 6.38 -1.44 -7.33
N GLN A 41 7.03 -0.40 -7.85
CA GLN A 41 8.49 -0.36 -7.98
C GLN A 41 9.19 -0.55 -6.62
N ARG A 42 8.71 0.13 -5.58
CA ARG A 42 9.29 -0.01 -4.23
C ARG A 42 9.00 -1.36 -3.62
N ARG A 43 7.83 -1.96 -3.89
CA ARG A 43 7.51 -3.32 -3.46
C ARG A 43 8.44 -4.34 -4.12
N ALA A 44 8.69 -4.21 -5.42
CA ALA A 44 9.64 -5.06 -6.14
C ALA A 44 11.07 -4.89 -5.58
N ALA A 45 11.53 -3.65 -5.41
CA ALA A 45 12.85 -3.39 -4.84
C ALA A 45 13.01 -3.95 -3.41
N ALA A 46 11.95 -3.87 -2.59
CA ALA A 46 11.95 -4.47 -1.26
C ALA A 46 11.95 -6.00 -1.31
N GLN A 47 11.21 -6.61 -2.24
CA GLN A 47 11.23 -8.05 -2.46
C GLN A 47 12.63 -8.54 -2.82
N ASP A 48 13.31 -7.85 -3.75
CA ASP A 48 14.67 -8.18 -4.15
C ASP A 48 15.66 -8.00 -2.98
N HIS A 49 15.56 -6.88 -2.26
CA HIS A 49 16.47 -6.56 -1.16
C HIS A 49 16.35 -7.56 0.00
N PHE A 50 15.12 -7.95 0.35
CA PHE A 50 14.87 -8.88 1.44
C PHE A 50 14.77 -10.34 0.99
N GLN A 51 15.01 -10.63 -0.30
CA GLN A 51 14.85 -11.96 -0.90
C GLN A 51 13.51 -12.61 -0.57
N LEU A 52 12.45 -11.80 -0.55
CA LEU A 52 11.10 -12.27 -0.22
C LEU A 52 10.57 -13.10 -1.38
N LYS A 53 10.02 -14.28 -1.06
CA LYS A 53 9.28 -15.05 -2.06
C LYS A 53 8.07 -14.23 -2.55
N PRO A 54 7.68 -14.33 -3.83
CA PRO A 54 6.43 -13.74 -4.30
C PRO A 54 5.24 -14.36 -3.55
N LEU A 55 4.29 -13.52 -3.15
CA LEU A 55 3.07 -13.98 -2.50
C LEU A 55 2.23 -14.80 -3.49
N SER A 56 1.96 -16.04 -3.12
CA SER A 56 1.11 -16.97 -3.86
C SER A 56 -0.29 -17.02 -3.24
N ALA A 57 -1.28 -17.53 -3.97
CA ALA A 57 -2.62 -17.77 -3.42
C ALA A 57 -2.59 -18.57 -2.10
N ALA A 58 -1.65 -19.52 -1.97
CA ALA A 58 -1.47 -20.32 -0.77
C ALA A 58 -1.06 -19.50 0.47
N ASP A 59 -0.39 -18.36 0.28
CA ASP A 59 0.03 -17.45 1.36
C ASP A 59 -1.14 -16.61 1.90
N PHE A 60 -2.21 -16.45 1.11
CA PHE A 60 -3.44 -15.80 1.55
C PHE A 60 -4.42 -16.75 2.25
N VAL A 61 -4.28 -18.05 2.01
CA VAL A 61 -5.16 -19.09 2.58
C VAL A 61 -4.67 -19.56 3.94
N ASN A 62 -3.35 -19.63 4.14
CA ASN A 62 -2.77 -20.01 5.41
C ASN A 62 -2.29 -18.76 6.13
N GLY A 63 -3.07 -18.31 7.12
CA GLY A 63 -2.75 -17.15 7.96
C GLY A 63 -1.27 -17.13 8.33
N TYR A 64 -0.64 -15.96 8.13
CA TYR A 64 0.80 -15.72 8.23
C TYR A 64 1.50 -16.70 9.18
N LEU A 65 2.18 -17.70 8.59
CA LEU A 65 3.00 -18.61 9.38
C LEU A 65 4.14 -17.79 9.97
N LEU A 66 3.98 -17.35 11.23
CA LEU A 66 5.07 -16.78 11.99
C LEU A 66 6.26 -17.76 11.89
N PRO A 67 7.46 -17.27 11.54
CA PRO A 67 8.69 -18.04 11.62
C PRO A 67 8.71 -18.83 12.92
N ARG A 68 9.14 -20.10 12.88
CA ARG A 68 9.06 -21.01 14.04
C ARG A 68 9.68 -20.42 15.32
N ARG A 69 10.67 -19.55 15.16
CA ARG A 69 11.37 -18.80 16.24
C ARG A 69 10.51 -17.76 16.95
N LEU A 70 9.42 -17.29 16.32
CA LEU A 70 8.50 -16.27 16.84
C LEU A 70 7.21 -16.88 17.41
N ARG A 71 7.01 -18.20 17.34
CA ARG A 71 5.79 -18.86 17.85
C ARG A 71 5.77 -19.05 19.38
N SER A 72 6.90 -18.88 20.06
CA SER A 72 7.02 -19.16 21.50
C SER A 72 6.56 -18.01 22.41
N ALA A 73 6.10 -16.88 21.86
CA ALA A 73 5.72 -15.70 22.63
C ALA A 73 4.20 -15.51 22.80
N ALA A 74 3.38 -16.42 22.29
CA ALA A 74 1.92 -16.41 22.44
C ALA A 74 1.47 -17.64 23.25
N GLY A 75 1.96 -17.72 24.50
CA GLY A 75 1.45 -18.62 25.54
C GLY A 75 0.50 -17.86 26.47
#